data_AF-A0A4Q2KBB7-F1
#
_entry.id   AF-A0A4Q2KBB7-F1
#
_cell.length_a   1.000
_cell.length_b   1.000
_cell.length_c   1.000
_cell.angle_alpha   90.00
_cell.angle_beta   90.00
_cell.angle_gamma   90.00
#
_symmetry.space_group_name_H-M   'P 1'
#
loop_
_entity.id
_entity.type
_entity.pdbx_description
1 polymer ?
#
loop_
_entity_poly.entity_id
_entity_poly.type
_entity_poly.pdbx_seq_one_letter_code
_entity_poly.pdbx_strand_id
1 'polypeptide(L)' 'MYEIGEELKYHREKNGFSQSSLATATGISQQKISYYESGKHSIPIEFCITLADFYGISLDELVGRDFIQNQK' A
#
# COMPACT_ATOMS: atom_id res chain seq x y z
N MET A 1 1.50 -10.25 -12.93
CA MET A 1 2.42 -9.68 -11.92
C MET A 1 1.57 -8.72 -11.11
N TYR A 2 1.45 -8.91 -9.80
CA TYR A 2 0.69 -7.96 -8.97
C TYR A 2 1.41 -6.61 -9.06
N GLU A 3 0.77 -5.60 -9.65
CA GLU A 3 1.30 -4.25 -9.65
C GLU A 3 1.01 -3.64 -8.29
N ILE A 4 1.92 -3.87 -7.34
CA ILE A 4 1.80 -3.37 -5.96
C ILE A 4 1.45 -1.88 -5.91
N GLY A 5 1.97 -1.08 -6.85
CA GLY A 5 1.63 0.35 -6.94
C GLY A 5 0.14 0.62 -7.16
N GLU A 6 -0.51 -0.13 -8.05
CA GLU A 6 -1.96 -0.01 -8.29
C GLU A 6 -2.77 -0.49 -7.07
N GLU A 7 -2.30 -1.53 -6.36
CA GLU A 7 -2.96 -1.99 -5.13
C GLU A 7 -2.87 -0.96 -4.00
N LEU A 8 -1.70 -0.36 -3.80
CA LEU A 8 -1.52 0.73 -2.83
C LEU A 8 -2.43 1.92 -3.14
N LYS A 9 -2.52 2.27 -4.43
CA LYS A 9 -3.40 3.33 -4.92
C LYS A 9 -4.88 2.98 -4.68
N TYR A 10 -5.27 1.74 -4.96
CA TYR A 10 -6.61 1.24 -4.70
C TYR A 10 -7.00 1.40 -3.22
N HIS A 11 -6.15 0.96 -2.28
CA HIS A 11 -6.42 1.12 -0.85
C HIS A 11 -6.52 2.59 -0.45
N ARG A 12 -5.64 3.45 -0.99
CA ARG A 12 -5.70 4.90 -0.74
C ARG A 12 -7.02 5.52 -1.20
N GLU A 13 -7.44 5.23 -2.43
CA GLU A 13 -8.65 5.80 -3.04
C GLU A 13 -9.93 5.24 -2.42
N LYS A 14 -9.96 3.94 -2.10
CA LYS A 14 -11.04 3.27 -1.37
C LYS A 14 -11.30 3.91 0.00
N ASN A 15 -10.25 4.33 0.68
CA ASN A 15 -10.33 5.00 1.98
C ASN A 15 -10.49 6.54 1.86
N GLY A 16 -10.66 7.09 0.66
CA GLY A 16 -10.96 8.51 0.45
C GLY A 16 -9.77 9.45 0.63
N PHE A 17 -8.54 8.95 0.60
CA PHE A 17 -7.34 9.77 0.76
C PHE A 17 -6.80 10.27 -0.58
N SER A 18 -6.41 11.53 -0.63
CA SER A 18 -5.41 12.01 -1.60
C SER A 18 -4.01 11.53 -1.20
N GLN A 19 -3.04 11.55 -2.13
CA GLN A 19 -1.64 11.25 -1.80
C GLN A 19 -1.09 12.19 -0.72
N SER A 20 -1.48 13.48 -0.75
CA SER A 20 -1.07 14.47 0.24
C SER A 20 -1.66 14.21 1.62
N SER A 21 -2.94 13.85 1.71
CA SER A 21 -3.57 13.52 2.99
C SER A 21 -3.06 12.21 3.57
N LEU A 22 -2.78 11.22 2.72
CA LEU A 22 -2.13 9.98 3.16
C LEU A 22 -0.72 10.26 3.70
N ALA A 23 0.02 11.16 3.04
CA ALA A 23 1.34 11.58 3.50
C ALA A 23 1.29 12.20 4.90
N THR A 24 0.33 13.10 5.12
CA THR A 24 0.10 13.70 6.44
C THR A 24 -0.26 12.66 7.50
N ALA A 25 -1.08 11.66 7.14
CA ALA A 25 -1.55 10.66 8.09
C ALA A 25 -0.49 9.60 8.46
N THR A 26 0.40 9.27 7.53
CA THR A 26 1.36 8.15 7.67
C THR A 26 2.80 8.61 7.92
N GLY A 27 3.10 9.90 7.70
CA GLY A 27 4.46 10.45 7.74
C GLY A 27 5.33 10.08 6.52
N ILE A 28 4.78 9.34 5.54
CA ILE A 28 5.45 9.04 4.27
C ILE A 28 5.34 10.27 3.37
N SER A 29 6.43 10.71 2.73
CA SER A 29 6.32 11.89 1.86
C SER A 29 5.38 11.63 0.67
N GLN A 30 4.65 12.66 0.25
CA GLN A 30 3.75 12.56 -0.91
C GLN A 30 4.51 12.14 -2.18
N GLN A 31 5.76 12.57 -2.35
CA GLN A 31 6.58 12.14 -3.50
C GLN A 31 6.87 10.63 -3.46
N LYS A 32 7.17 10.07 -2.28
CA LYS A 32 7.38 8.62 -2.11
C LYS A 32 6.10 7.84 -2.44
N ILE A 33 4.96 8.27 -1.90
CA ILE A 33 3.65 7.67 -2.22
C ILE A 33 3.41 7.67 -3.72
N SER A 34 3.60 8.80 -4.40
CA SER A 34 3.45 8.90 -5.85
C SER A 34 4.40 7.96 -6.62
N TYR A 35 5.66 7.87 -6.20
CA TYR A 35 6.63 6.95 -6.80
C TYR A 35 6.25 5.49 -6.64
N TYR A 36 5.80 5.08 -5.46
CA TYR A 36 5.37 3.70 -5.20
C TYR A 36 4.08 3.36 -5.97
N GLU A 37 3.08 4.25 -5.95
CA GLU A 37 1.82 4.05 -6.68
C GLU A 37 2.04 3.99 -8.20
N SER A 38 3.03 4.71 -8.73
CA SER A 38 3.34 4.68 -10.17
C SER A 38 4.05 3.41 -10.65
N GLY A 39 4.43 2.49 -9.74
CA GLY A 39 5.18 1.28 -10.07
C GLY A 39 6.63 1.52 -10.55
N LYS A 40 7.09 2.77 -10.59
CA LYS A 40 8.46 3.14 -11.02
C LYS A 40 9.53 2.71 -10.03
N HIS A 41 9.16 2.56 -8.76
CA HIS A 41 10.07 2.19 -7.68
C HIS A 41 9.45 1.11 -6.82
N SER A 42 10.28 0.17 -6.36
CA SER A 42 9.88 -0.76 -5.31
C SER A 42 9.62 -0.01 -4.01
N ILE A 43 8.56 -0.43 -3.31
CA ILE A 43 8.26 0.06 -1.97
C ILE A 43 9.08 -0.74 -0.93
N PRO A 44 9.81 -0.07 -0.04
CA PRO A 44 10.43 -0.71 1.11
C PRO A 44 9.41 -1.35 2.06
N ILE A 45 9.77 -2.48 2.67
CA ILE A 45 8.88 -3.23 3.56
C ILE A 45 8.39 -2.41 4.76
N GLU A 46 9.20 -1.48 5.28
CA GLU A 46 8.79 -0.59 6.38
C GLU A 46 7.56 0.25 6.03
N PHE A 47 7.44 0.70 4.77
CA PHE A 47 6.28 1.46 4.32
C PHE A 47 5.06 0.58 4.10
N CYS A 48 5.27 -0.66 3.66
CA CYS A 48 4.17 -1.63 3.60
C CYS A 48 3.59 -1.86 5.00
N ILE A 49 4.44 -2.01 6.02
CA ILE A 49 3.99 -2.18 7.41
C ILE A 49 3.21 -0.94 7.86
N THR A 50 3.76 0.26 7.68
CA THR A 50 3.07 1.52 8.04
C THR A 50 1.70 1.65 7.37
N LEU A 51 1.59 1.31 6.08
CA LEU A 51 0.32 1.40 5.35
C LEU A 51 -0.67 0.32 5.78
N ALA A 52 -0.21 -0.91 6.02
CA ALA A 52 -1.04 -1.99 6.54
C ALA A 52 -1.61 -1.63 7.93
N ASP A 53 -0.76 -1.14 8.84
CA ASP A 53 -1.18 -0.69 10.17
C ASP A 53 -2.15 0.49 10.09
N PHE A 54 -1.89 1.45 9.19
CA PHE A 54 -2.75 2.62 8.99
C PHE A 54 -4.16 2.24 8.51
N TYR A 55 -4.26 1.31 7.55
CA TYR A 55 -5.54 0.84 7.04
C TYR A 55 -6.18 -0.25 7.91
N GLY A 56 -5.45 -0.82 8.87
CA GLY A 56 -5.92 -1.92 9.71
C GLY A 56 -6.09 -3.24 8.94
N ILE A 57 -5.26 -3.48 7.94
CA ILE A 57 -5.30 -4.67 7.07
C ILE A 57 -4.00 -5.48 7.16
N SER A 58 -4.01 -6.72 6.66
CA SER A 58 -2.79 -7.52 6.58
C SER A 58 -1.85 -7.07 5.45
N LEU A 59 -0.57 -7.43 5.52
CA LEU A 59 0.37 -7.20 4.40
C LEU A 59 -0.07 -7.93 3.13
N ASP A 60 -0.65 -9.13 3.26
CA ASP A 60 -1.18 -9.89 2.13
C ASP A 60 -2.31 -9.12 1.44
N GLU A 61 -3.24 -8.56 2.20
CA GLU A 61 -4.32 -7.71 1.68
C GLU A 61 -3.79 -6.42 1.05
N LEU A 62 -2.80 -5.78 1.69
CA LEU A 62 -2.20 -4.54 1.18
C LEU A 62 -1.57 -4.71 -0.20
N VAL A 63 -0.95 -5.87 -0.45
CA VAL A 63 -0.25 -6.16 -1.72
C VAL A 63 -1.09 -6.98 -2.69
N GLY A 64 -2.36 -7.24 -2.37
CA GLY A 64 -3.29 -7.96 -3.23
C GLY A 64 -2.94 -9.45 -3.36
N ARG A 65 -2.22 -10.01 -2.38
CA ARG A 65 -1.84 -11.42 -2.35
C ARG A 65 -2.93 -12.24 -1.66
N ASP A 66 -3.55 -13.13 -2.43
CA ASP A 66 -4.40 -14.18 -1.86
C ASP A 66 -3.52 -15.26 -1.20
N PHE A 67 -3.57 -15.34 0.13
CA PHE A 67 -2.91 -16.41 0.88
C PHE A 67 -3.73 -17.70 0.79
N ILE A 68 -3.42 -18.55 -0.18
CA ILE A 68 -4.02 -19.88 -0.28
C ILE A 68 -3.41 -20.79 0.80
N GLN A 69 -4.15 -21.04 1.87
CA GLN A 69 -3.85 -22.14 2.78
C GLN A 69 -4.18 -23.45 2.09
N ASN A 70 -3.17 -24.15 1.59
CA ASN A 70 -3.33 -25.56 1.23
C ASN A 70 -3.65 -26.33 2.52
N GLN A 71 -4.92 -26.67 2.70
CA GLN A 71 -5.33 -27.59 3.75
C GLN A 71 -4.61 -28.92 3.50
N LYS A 72 -3.83 -29.35 4.50
CA LYS A 72 -3.31 -30.72 4.58
C LYS A 72 -4.45 -31.67 4.97
#